data_AF-A0A5B9PB50-F1
#
_entry.id   AF-A0A5B9PB50-F1
#
_cell.length_a   1.000
_cell.length_b   1.000
_cell.length_c   1.000
_cell.angle_alpha   90.00
_cell.angle_beta   90.00
_cell.angle_gamma   90.00
#
_symmetry.space_group_name_H-M   'P 1'
#
loop_
_entity.id
_entity.type
_entity.pdbx_description
1 polymer ?
#
loop_
_entity_poly.entity_id
_entity_poly.type
_entity_poly.pdbx_seq_one_letter_code
_entity_poly.pdbx_strand_id
1 'polypeptide(L)'
;MRFVLVIGFFCVLLSPLCKAQSTPGVVERGHAHNDYRHDRPFWDAYDHGFCSIEVDIYRSNDKLLVAHDVAELLQHPGTLQELYLDPLREVVGKNGGRVYPNGPETITLLIDIKNDGRDVFPLLKETLAQYKDMLCCVENDAYQKRAVQVVISGDRPKELIGNDPDRLMSIDGRMSDLESELSPELMPLISDRWSSHFKWRGEGEMPDSERQKLQDFVATAHASGRKVRLWATPESTAVWSELLAADVDMINTDQLENLKTFLANAANSTAETEIPDTVTRIGMIGCHRQDRPAPAFNRYYESSPDVMVWMGDNVYADTKNDITFIEKCYQRMASQVAFEKLRESIPFVVTWDDHDYGLNNAGKNYPLKDESRKLFRKFWEMEEFIPEDRDGIYHARYFGSGETRLQMIMLDTRYNRDDEGDASDTLGENQWTWLESELRKPAKIRLIASGYQVLLDRDQKFETWSKFPAAKKRLFDLIQMCEAEGVIFLAGDQHYGEVSRLPKALGYDAVEFMFAGINQEEQHVFNSHRVSPVAHALNSYPLIDIQWQPSEIDPPHVMLRCYDADTNKLALSYRVNFSELQRVQQRKPVGKK
;
A
#
# COMPACT_ATOMS: atom_id res chain seq x y z
N MET A 1 -26.97 70.34 -15.57
CA MET A 1 -25.98 69.49 -16.25
C MET A 1 -24.58 69.84 -15.77
N ARG A 2 -24.03 69.04 -14.86
CA ARG A 2 -22.59 68.91 -14.57
C ARG A 2 -22.42 67.50 -14.00
N PHE A 3 -21.80 66.63 -14.77
CA PHE A 3 -21.41 65.27 -14.36
C PHE A 3 -20.18 65.38 -13.47
N VAL A 4 -20.23 64.81 -12.26
CA VAL A 4 -19.07 64.58 -11.40
C VAL A 4 -18.74 63.10 -11.49
N LEU A 5 -17.58 62.80 -12.09
CA LEU A 5 -17.02 61.47 -12.24
C LEU A 5 -16.30 61.11 -10.93
N VAL A 6 -16.79 60.12 -10.20
CA VAL A 6 -16.10 59.57 -9.01
C VAL A 6 -15.25 58.40 -9.48
N ILE A 7 -13.93 58.59 -9.50
CA ILE A 7 -12.94 57.54 -9.73
C ILE A 7 -12.63 56.91 -8.37
N GLY A 8 -13.09 55.68 -8.15
CA GLY A 8 -12.73 54.87 -6.98
C GLY A 8 -11.36 54.23 -7.17
N PHE A 9 -10.39 54.62 -6.34
CA PHE A 9 -9.08 53.98 -6.23
C PHE A 9 -9.23 52.69 -5.41
N PHE A 10 -9.15 51.53 -6.05
CA PHE A 10 -9.09 50.24 -5.37
C PHE A 10 -7.63 49.93 -5.03
N CYS A 11 -7.21 50.21 -3.79
CA CYS A 11 -5.93 49.74 -3.26
C CYS A 11 -6.03 48.25 -2.98
N VAL A 12 -5.53 47.42 -3.90
CA VAL A 12 -5.29 46.00 -3.64
C VAL A 12 -4.02 45.89 -2.80
N LEU A 13 -4.19 45.65 -1.50
CA LEU A 13 -3.10 45.20 -0.62
C LEU A 13 -2.76 43.75 -1.00
N LEU A 14 -1.71 43.57 -1.79
CA LEU A 14 -1.07 42.27 -2.01
C LEU A 14 -0.24 41.93 -0.77
N SER A 15 -0.83 41.17 0.15
CA SER A 15 -0.08 40.45 1.18
C SER A 15 0.71 39.33 0.49
N PRO A 16 2.04 39.22 0.64
CA PRO A 16 2.74 38.04 0.18
C PRO A 16 2.27 36.86 1.04
N LEU A 17 1.58 35.90 0.43
CA LEU A 17 1.41 34.58 1.02
C LEU A 17 2.82 33.99 1.17
N CYS A 18 3.39 34.10 2.37
CA CYS A 18 4.51 33.26 2.76
C CYS A 18 3.95 31.84 2.85
N LYS A 19 4.14 31.04 1.79
CA LYS A 19 3.95 29.59 1.89
C LYS A 19 4.90 29.13 3.00
N ALA A 20 4.35 28.68 4.12
CA ALA A 20 5.12 27.89 5.08
C ALA A 20 5.63 26.67 4.29
N GLN A 21 6.94 26.62 4.07
CA GLN A 21 7.58 25.48 3.42
C GLN A 21 7.39 24.29 4.37
N SER A 22 6.60 23.31 3.95
CA SER A 22 6.44 22.07 4.70
C SER A 22 7.81 21.45 4.95
N THR A 23 8.11 21.10 6.18
CA THR A 23 9.34 20.37 6.52
C THR A 23 9.40 19.08 5.70
N PRO A 24 10.52 18.75 5.03
CA PRO A 24 10.66 17.49 4.31
C PRO A 24 10.38 16.31 5.25
N GLY A 25 9.59 15.33 4.80
CA GLY A 25 9.45 14.04 5.49
C GLY A 25 10.78 13.28 5.41
N VAL A 26 11.24 12.71 6.52
CA VAL A 26 12.58 12.10 6.62
C VAL A 26 12.60 10.67 6.08
N VAL A 27 13.69 10.32 5.40
CA VAL A 27 13.95 9.00 4.81
C VAL A 27 15.17 8.42 5.51
N GLU A 28 14.98 7.89 6.72
CA GLU A 28 16.08 7.50 7.62
C GLU A 28 16.96 6.38 7.04
N ARG A 29 16.36 5.42 6.34
CA ARG A 29 17.06 4.28 5.71
C ARG A 29 17.59 4.58 4.31
N GLY A 30 17.29 5.75 3.76
CA GLY A 30 17.70 6.12 2.40
C GLY A 30 19.15 6.60 2.36
N HIS A 31 19.92 6.08 1.42
CA HIS A 31 21.27 6.54 1.11
C HIS A 31 21.35 7.09 -0.32
N ALA A 32 21.53 8.40 -0.44
CA ALA A 32 21.67 9.13 -1.71
C ALA A 32 23.08 8.89 -2.26
N HIS A 33 23.17 7.95 -3.20
CA HIS A 33 24.41 7.55 -3.85
C HIS A 33 24.74 8.49 -5.00
N ASN A 34 26.02 8.78 -5.21
CA ASN A 34 26.49 9.74 -6.21
C ASN A 34 25.70 11.06 -6.22
N ASP A 35 25.35 11.60 -5.04
CA ASP A 35 24.41 12.72 -4.94
C ASP A 35 24.85 13.95 -5.74
N TYR A 36 26.16 14.12 -5.92
CA TYR A 36 26.77 15.19 -6.71
C TYR A 36 26.45 15.15 -8.20
N ARG A 37 25.82 14.08 -8.69
CA ARG A 37 25.32 13.95 -10.06
C ARG A 37 23.89 14.46 -10.24
N HIS A 38 23.20 14.81 -9.15
CA HIS A 38 21.90 15.47 -9.22
C HIS A 38 22.04 16.95 -9.58
N ASP A 39 20.95 17.56 -10.07
CA ASP A 39 20.93 18.95 -10.55
C ASP A 39 21.32 19.94 -9.43
N ARG A 40 20.93 19.63 -8.19
CA ARG A 40 21.27 20.42 -7.00
C ARG A 40 21.95 19.51 -5.97
N PRO A 41 23.29 19.36 -6.02
CA PRO A 41 24.05 18.62 -5.02
C PRO A 41 23.65 19.05 -3.60
N PHE A 42 23.56 18.07 -2.70
CA PHE A 42 23.00 18.15 -1.36
C PHE A 42 21.50 18.47 -1.29
N TRP A 43 21.02 19.48 -2.02
CA TRP A 43 19.65 19.98 -1.90
C TRP A 43 18.60 18.99 -2.40
N ASP A 44 18.90 18.23 -3.45
CA ASP A 44 17.96 17.21 -3.94
C ASP A 44 17.78 16.10 -2.90
N ALA A 45 18.86 15.51 -2.36
CA ALA A 45 18.75 14.55 -1.25
C ALA A 45 18.07 15.16 -0.01
N TYR A 46 18.39 16.41 0.33
CA TYR A 46 17.80 17.12 1.46
C TYR A 46 16.29 17.34 1.32
N ASP A 47 15.84 17.83 0.15
CA ASP A 47 14.42 18.07 -0.13
C ASP A 47 13.62 16.75 -0.17
N HIS A 48 14.28 15.63 -0.48
CA HIS A 48 13.71 14.29 -0.38
C HIS A 48 13.81 13.67 1.03
N GLY A 49 14.49 14.32 1.97
CA GLY A 49 14.58 13.90 3.37
C GLY A 49 15.64 12.84 3.69
N PHE A 50 16.58 12.58 2.79
CA PHE A 50 17.60 11.55 2.97
C PHE A 50 18.52 11.85 4.15
N CYS A 51 18.75 10.83 4.99
CA CYS A 51 19.60 10.93 6.18
C CYS A 51 21.00 10.34 5.99
N SER A 52 21.33 9.88 4.78
CA SER A 52 22.69 9.51 4.40
C SER A 52 22.96 9.96 2.97
N ILE A 53 24.08 10.65 2.75
CA ILE A 53 24.43 11.26 1.45
C ILE A 53 25.89 10.94 1.13
N GLU A 54 26.18 10.52 -0.11
CA GLU A 54 27.53 10.24 -0.61
C GLU A 54 28.06 11.35 -1.53
N VAL A 55 29.33 11.70 -1.33
CA VAL A 55 30.08 12.61 -2.20
C VAL A 55 31.45 12.04 -2.55
N ASP A 56 31.78 12.07 -3.85
CA ASP A 56 33.09 11.69 -4.35
C ASP A 56 34.03 12.89 -4.37
N ILE A 57 35.26 12.73 -3.86
CA ILE A 57 36.24 13.82 -3.85
C ILE A 57 37.59 13.44 -4.47
N TYR A 58 38.20 14.43 -5.10
CA TYR A 58 39.60 14.46 -5.51
C TYR A 58 40.30 15.65 -4.89
N ARG A 59 41.60 15.49 -4.61
CA ARG A 59 42.46 16.63 -4.32
C ARG A 59 42.93 17.28 -5.62
N SER A 60 42.77 18.60 -5.71
CA SER A 60 43.36 19.42 -6.76
C SER A 60 44.01 20.64 -6.13
N ASN A 61 45.35 20.65 -6.11
CA ASN A 61 46.16 21.60 -5.35
C ASN A 61 45.75 21.63 -3.86
N ASP A 62 45.28 22.77 -3.37
CA ASP A 62 44.83 23.00 -1.99
C ASP A 62 43.30 22.99 -1.87
N LYS A 63 42.61 22.35 -2.83
CA LYS A 63 41.15 22.22 -2.83
C LYS A 63 40.72 20.75 -2.90
N LEU A 64 39.58 20.47 -2.28
CA LEU A 64 38.85 19.21 -2.41
C LEU A 64 37.69 19.44 -3.37
N LEU A 65 37.84 18.91 -4.59
CA LEU A 65 36.87 19.05 -5.67
C LEU A 65 35.95 17.84 -5.69
N VAL A 66 34.67 18.09 -5.95
CA VAL A 66 33.66 17.03 -6.07
C VAL A 66 33.61 16.51 -7.51
N ALA A 67 33.99 15.25 -7.71
CA ALA A 67 34.00 14.62 -9.03
C ALA A 67 34.09 13.10 -8.90
N HIS A 68 33.50 12.38 -9.85
CA HIS A 68 33.63 10.92 -9.93
C HIS A 68 34.94 10.47 -10.56
N ASP A 69 35.38 11.16 -11.61
CA ASP A 69 36.57 10.83 -12.39
C ASP A 69 37.41 12.07 -12.76
N VAL A 70 38.60 11.81 -13.30
CA VAL A 70 39.56 12.85 -13.69
C VAL A 70 39.02 13.72 -14.85
N ALA A 71 38.11 13.22 -15.69
CA ALA A 71 37.54 14.01 -16.78
C ALA A 71 36.53 15.04 -16.26
N GLU A 72 35.77 14.72 -15.21
CA GLU A 72 34.88 15.65 -14.52
C GLU A 72 35.67 16.81 -13.87
N LEU A 73 36.92 16.61 -13.44
CA LEU A 73 37.78 17.68 -12.89
C LEU A 73 38.06 18.83 -13.88
N LEU A 74 38.01 18.55 -15.18
CA LEU A 74 38.23 19.54 -16.23
C LEU A 74 37.02 20.45 -16.46
N GLN A 75 35.88 20.13 -15.84
CA GLN A 75 34.63 20.88 -15.97
C GLN A 75 34.46 21.96 -14.90
N HIS A 76 35.54 22.26 -14.15
CA HIS A 76 35.53 23.20 -13.02
C HIS A 76 34.46 22.86 -11.96
N PRO A 77 34.49 21.64 -11.39
CA PRO A 77 33.51 21.25 -10.39
C PRO A 77 33.64 22.10 -9.12
N GLY A 78 32.55 22.17 -8.36
CA GLY A 78 32.51 22.81 -7.05
C GLY A 78 33.39 22.10 -6.03
N THR A 79 33.68 22.80 -4.94
CA THR A 79 34.39 22.23 -3.79
C THR A 79 33.46 21.46 -2.85
N LEU A 80 34.04 20.58 -2.02
CA LEU A 80 33.31 19.90 -0.94
C LEU A 80 32.60 20.89 -0.01
N GLN A 81 33.26 22.02 0.29
CA GLN A 81 32.67 23.10 1.10
C GLN A 81 31.43 23.69 0.43
N GLU A 82 31.57 24.17 -0.80
CA GLU A 82 30.52 24.89 -1.53
C GLU A 82 29.28 24.01 -1.75
N LEU A 83 29.46 22.73 -2.08
CA LEU A 83 28.37 21.85 -2.46
C LEU A 83 27.72 21.11 -1.28
N TYR A 84 28.45 20.88 -0.17
CA TYR A 84 27.95 20.05 0.92
C TYR A 84 28.10 20.68 2.30
N LEU A 85 29.31 21.09 2.71
CA LEU A 85 29.54 21.50 4.10
C LEU A 85 28.90 22.86 4.44
N ASP A 86 28.94 23.83 3.52
CA ASP A 86 28.28 25.13 3.70
C ASP A 86 26.74 24.98 3.72
N PRO A 87 26.10 24.28 2.77
CA PRO A 87 24.67 23.98 2.84
C PRO A 87 24.25 23.21 4.11
N LEU A 88 25.03 22.21 4.54
CA LEU A 88 24.77 21.47 5.78
C LEU A 88 24.80 22.38 6.99
N ARG A 89 25.83 23.22 7.12
CA ARG A 89 25.92 24.19 8.22
C ARG A 89 24.74 25.16 8.22
N GLU A 90 24.31 25.61 7.04
CA GLU A 90 23.15 26.49 6.90
C GLU A 90 21.87 25.84 7.46
N VAL A 91 21.57 24.59 7.07
CA VAL A 91 20.37 23.90 7.57
C VAL A 91 20.48 23.54 9.05
N VAL A 92 21.67 23.14 9.53
CA VAL A 92 21.92 22.86 10.95
C VAL A 92 21.69 24.10 11.82
N GLY A 93 22.17 25.26 11.38
CA GLY A 93 21.94 26.53 12.06
C GLY A 93 20.45 26.92 12.09
N LYS A 94 19.73 26.73 10.98
CA LYS A 94 18.28 27.02 10.88
C LYS A 94 17.44 26.10 11.76
N ASN A 95 17.85 24.85 11.92
CA ASN A 95 17.07 23.80 12.58
C ASN A 95 17.55 23.50 14.01
N GLY A 96 18.24 24.46 14.65
CA GLY A 96 18.59 24.39 16.08
C GLY A 96 19.61 23.30 16.43
N GLY A 97 20.57 23.02 15.54
CA GLY A 97 21.61 22.02 15.77
C GLY A 97 21.30 20.64 15.20
N ARG A 98 20.29 20.51 14.34
CA ARG A 98 19.93 19.26 13.62
C ARG A 98 19.84 19.52 12.12
N VAL A 99 20.05 18.52 11.27
CA VAL A 99 19.84 18.71 9.82
C VAL A 99 18.35 18.83 9.49
N TYR A 100 17.51 17.98 10.08
CA TYR A 100 16.05 18.05 9.96
C TYR A 100 15.42 18.30 11.35
N PRO A 101 14.42 19.19 11.48
CA PRO A 101 13.77 19.45 12.77
C PRO A 101 13.17 18.20 13.42
N ASN A 102 12.53 17.35 12.61
CA ASN A 102 11.86 16.12 13.03
C ASN A 102 12.61 14.84 12.64
N GLY A 103 13.90 14.96 12.28
CA GLY A 103 14.71 13.81 11.86
C GLY A 103 15.60 13.24 12.95
N PRO A 104 16.47 12.28 12.59
CA PRO A 104 17.44 11.71 13.51
C PRO A 104 18.39 12.79 14.03
N GLU A 105 18.92 12.56 15.24
CA GLU A 105 19.88 13.46 15.88
C GLU A 105 21.16 13.65 15.04
N THR A 106 21.53 12.63 14.27
CA THR A 106 22.72 12.60 13.44
C THR A 106 22.40 11.98 12.08
N ILE A 107 22.81 12.65 11.01
CA ILE A 107 22.82 12.09 9.65
C ILE A 107 24.25 11.71 9.23
N THR A 108 24.39 10.94 8.16
CA THR A 108 25.70 10.52 7.64
C THR A 108 26.07 11.29 6.37
N LEU A 109 27.25 11.92 6.37
CA LEU A 109 27.92 12.35 5.14
C LEU A 109 29.04 11.36 4.82
N LEU A 110 28.85 10.56 3.78
CA LEU A 110 29.84 9.59 3.30
C LEU A 110 30.74 10.29 2.27
N ILE A 111 32.02 10.44 2.57
CA ILE A 111 33.00 11.07 1.67
C ILE A 111 33.85 9.96 1.06
N ASP A 112 33.69 9.70 -0.24
CA ASP A 112 34.48 8.70 -0.96
C ASP A 112 35.72 9.36 -1.58
N ILE A 113 36.89 9.00 -1.05
CA ILE A 113 38.16 9.52 -1.56
C ILE A 113 38.58 8.66 -2.75
N LYS A 114 38.63 9.24 -3.95
CA LYS A 114 38.91 8.46 -5.15
C LYS A 114 40.36 8.01 -5.30
N ASN A 115 41.30 8.77 -4.74
CA ASN A 115 42.73 8.46 -4.80
C ASN A 115 43.53 9.19 -3.71
N ASP A 116 44.75 8.68 -3.48
CA ASP A 116 45.79 9.34 -2.69
C ASP A 116 45.31 9.73 -1.28
N GLY A 117 44.57 8.85 -0.62
CA GLY A 117 43.89 9.12 0.66
C GLY A 117 44.82 9.64 1.75
N ARG A 118 46.06 9.15 1.78
CA ARG A 118 47.11 9.63 2.69
C ARG A 118 47.43 11.13 2.48
N ASP A 119 47.44 11.58 1.24
CA ASP A 119 47.73 12.97 0.87
C ASP A 119 46.47 13.86 0.93
N VAL A 120 45.27 13.28 0.76
CA VAL A 120 43.99 13.97 0.96
C VAL A 120 43.72 14.24 2.44
N PHE A 121 44.12 13.34 3.34
CA PHE A 121 43.79 13.40 4.77
C PHE A 121 44.12 14.72 5.46
N PRO A 122 45.34 15.31 5.34
CA PRO A 122 45.65 16.57 6.02
C PRO A 122 44.73 17.72 5.58
N LEU A 123 44.48 17.82 4.27
CA LEU A 123 43.62 18.86 3.71
C LEU A 123 42.15 18.65 4.09
N LEU A 124 41.67 17.41 4.09
CA LEU A 124 40.32 17.08 4.54
C LEU A 124 40.14 17.36 6.03
N LYS A 125 41.13 17.02 6.87
CA LYS A 125 41.10 17.35 8.30
C LYS A 125 41.02 18.85 8.54
N GLU A 126 41.87 19.63 7.86
CA GLU A 126 41.86 21.10 7.97
C GLU A 126 40.51 21.68 7.50
N THR A 127 39.95 21.12 6.42
CA THR A 127 38.64 21.51 5.91
C THR A 127 37.55 21.22 6.94
N LEU A 128 37.45 19.99 7.44
CA LEU A 128 36.41 19.61 8.42
C LEU A 128 36.58 20.32 9.76
N ALA A 129 37.80 20.68 10.18
CA ALA A 129 38.03 21.43 11.40
C ALA A 129 37.31 22.78 11.40
N GLN A 130 37.14 23.38 10.23
CA GLN A 130 36.36 24.61 10.07
C GLN A 130 34.87 24.40 10.34
N TYR A 131 34.38 23.16 10.36
CA TYR A 131 32.98 22.76 10.58
C TYR A 131 32.78 21.93 11.86
N LYS A 132 33.77 21.88 12.75
CA LYS A 132 33.75 21.06 13.97
C LYS A 132 32.45 21.21 14.77
N ASP A 133 31.88 22.41 14.84
CA ASP A 133 30.64 22.73 15.57
C ASP A 133 29.43 21.87 15.20
N MET A 134 29.33 21.38 13.95
CA MET A 134 28.23 20.50 13.51
C MET A 134 28.60 19.02 13.40
N LEU A 135 29.89 18.68 13.46
CA LEU A 135 30.40 17.34 13.17
C LEU A 135 30.57 16.49 14.43
N CYS A 136 30.19 15.21 14.36
CA CYS A 136 30.59 14.24 15.38
C CYS A 136 32.13 14.20 15.47
N CYS A 137 32.66 14.17 16.69
CA CYS A 137 34.10 14.24 16.91
C CYS A 137 34.57 13.44 18.12
N VAL A 138 35.86 13.17 18.19
CA VAL A 138 36.54 12.79 19.44
C VAL A 138 37.21 14.05 19.99
N GLU A 139 36.92 14.36 21.25
CA GLU A 139 37.50 15.49 21.96
C GLU A 139 37.69 15.10 23.43
N ASN A 140 38.89 15.31 23.97
CA ASN A 140 39.28 14.87 25.31
C ASN A 140 39.01 13.37 25.55
N ASP A 141 39.41 12.52 24.59
CA ASP A 141 39.23 11.06 24.61
C ASP A 141 37.76 10.60 24.69
N ALA A 142 36.79 11.48 24.41
CA ALA A 142 35.38 11.17 24.42
C ALA A 142 34.72 11.46 23.07
N TYR A 143 33.88 10.53 22.60
CA TYR A 143 33.07 10.73 21.40
C TYR A 143 31.90 11.67 21.67
N GLN A 144 31.78 12.70 20.84
CA GLN A 144 30.73 13.71 20.87
C GLN A 144 29.84 13.52 19.65
N LYS A 145 28.58 13.18 19.88
CA LYS A 145 27.56 13.08 18.84
C LYS A 145 27.04 14.47 18.49
N ARG A 146 26.95 14.80 17.20
CA ARG A 146 26.42 16.08 16.66
C ARG A 146 25.57 15.82 15.41
N ALA A 147 25.17 16.89 14.72
CA ALA A 147 24.23 16.82 13.60
C ALA A 147 24.70 15.93 12.44
N VAL A 148 26.00 15.87 12.18
CA VAL A 148 26.56 15.16 11.02
C VAL A 148 27.72 14.25 11.43
N GLN A 149 27.64 12.97 11.10
CA GLN A 149 28.75 12.03 11.16
C GLN A 149 29.42 11.94 9.78
N VAL A 150 30.70 12.32 9.70
CA VAL A 150 31.50 12.11 8.49
C VAL A 150 32.09 10.70 8.51
N VAL A 151 31.87 9.95 7.44
CA VAL A 151 32.41 8.59 7.25
C VAL A 151 33.21 8.57 5.94
N ILE A 152 34.46 8.13 6.00
CA ILE A 152 35.36 8.10 4.84
C ILE A 152 35.26 6.74 4.14
N SER A 153 34.94 6.76 2.85
CA SER A 153 34.95 5.64 1.89
C SER A 153 36.11 5.81 0.87
N GLY A 154 36.23 4.90 -0.10
CA GLY A 154 37.27 4.96 -1.14
C GLY A 154 38.66 4.56 -0.65
N ASP A 155 39.67 5.36 -0.98
CA ASP A 155 41.04 5.25 -0.48
C ASP A 155 41.13 5.79 0.94
N ARG A 156 40.80 4.94 1.92
CA ARG A 156 40.68 5.29 3.34
C ARG A 156 42.02 5.16 4.06
N PRO A 157 42.66 6.25 4.54
CA PRO A 157 43.88 6.17 5.33
C PRO A 157 43.56 5.76 6.78
N LYS A 158 43.16 4.49 6.97
CA LYS A 158 42.58 3.95 8.22
C LYS A 158 43.44 4.24 9.45
N GLU A 159 44.76 4.04 9.35
CA GLU A 159 45.69 4.28 10.46
C GLU A 159 45.82 5.77 10.84
N LEU A 160 45.83 6.67 9.85
CA LEU A 160 45.91 8.11 10.12
C LEU A 160 44.65 8.62 10.80
N ILE A 161 43.48 8.16 10.33
CA ILE A 161 42.19 8.51 10.93
C ILE A 161 42.10 7.91 12.34
N GLY A 162 42.48 6.65 12.54
CA GLY A 162 42.37 5.96 13.84
C GLY A 162 43.31 6.51 14.92
N ASN A 163 44.47 7.02 14.52
CA ASN A 163 45.46 7.59 15.45
C ASN A 163 45.29 9.10 15.70
N ASP A 164 44.26 9.73 15.12
CA ASP A 164 44.00 11.16 15.31
C ASP A 164 43.30 11.42 16.66
N PRO A 165 43.92 12.14 17.61
CA PRO A 165 43.28 12.45 18.89
C PRO A 165 42.12 13.46 18.76
N ASP A 166 42.13 14.29 17.70
CA ASP A 166 41.12 15.32 17.42
C ASP A 166 40.23 14.90 16.24
N ARG A 167 39.82 13.62 16.24
CA ARG A 167 39.18 12.97 15.10
C ARG A 167 37.82 13.58 14.76
N LEU A 168 37.64 14.01 13.51
CA LEU A 168 36.38 14.56 12.97
C LEU A 168 35.69 13.62 11.97
N MET A 169 36.26 12.44 11.73
CA MET A 169 35.82 11.51 10.69
C MET A 169 35.94 10.06 11.15
N SER A 170 35.08 9.21 10.63
CA SER A 170 35.05 7.77 10.86
C SER A 170 35.37 7.01 9.57
N ILE A 171 35.44 5.69 9.63
CA ILE A 171 35.89 4.85 8.52
C ILE A 171 34.74 3.94 8.11
N ASP A 172 34.51 3.85 6.80
CA ASP A 172 33.68 2.80 6.19
C ASP A 172 34.47 1.48 6.08
N GLY A 173 33.98 0.43 6.73
CA GLY A 173 34.55 -0.92 6.71
C GLY A 173 34.06 -1.76 5.53
N ARG A 174 34.71 -2.88 5.27
CA ARG A 174 34.29 -3.88 4.26
C ARG A 174 33.76 -5.14 4.95
N MET A 175 33.13 -6.06 4.21
CA MET A 175 32.67 -7.32 4.82
C MET A 175 33.81 -8.12 5.48
N SER A 176 35.05 -7.98 5.01
CA SER A 176 36.22 -8.56 5.66
C SER A 176 36.58 -7.94 7.02
N ASP A 177 36.01 -6.78 7.35
CA ASP A 177 36.22 -6.07 8.62
C ASP A 177 35.13 -6.42 9.67
N LEU A 178 34.22 -7.39 9.39
CA LEU A 178 33.13 -7.77 10.31
C LEU A 178 33.61 -8.13 11.72
N GLU A 179 34.74 -8.83 11.80
CA GLU A 179 35.37 -9.27 13.06
C GLU A 179 36.43 -8.26 13.55
N SER A 180 36.45 -7.03 13.02
CA SER A 180 37.42 -6.01 13.44
C SER A 180 37.19 -5.59 14.89
N GLU A 181 38.27 -5.45 15.65
CA GLU A 181 38.27 -4.93 17.03
C GLU A 181 38.15 -3.39 17.11
N LEU A 182 38.05 -2.69 15.97
CA LEU A 182 37.86 -1.24 15.97
C LEU A 182 36.49 -0.88 16.54
N SER A 183 36.44 0.18 17.35
CA SER A 183 35.20 0.63 17.97
C SER A 183 34.15 1.07 16.92
N PRO A 184 32.84 0.96 17.19
CA PRO A 184 31.80 1.40 16.27
C PRO A 184 31.81 2.93 16.05
N GLU A 185 32.41 3.73 16.94
CA GLU A 185 32.63 5.16 16.70
C GLU A 185 33.76 5.42 15.69
N LEU A 186 34.71 4.50 15.54
CA LEU A 186 35.75 4.57 14.51
C LEU A 186 35.31 3.93 13.21
N MET A 187 34.61 2.81 13.26
CA MET A 187 34.07 2.10 12.12
C MET A 187 32.55 1.88 12.28
N PRO A 188 31.74 2.93 12.08
CA PRO A 188 30.29 2.88 12.30
C PRO A 188 29.53 2.12 11.21
N LEU A 189 30.15 1.92 10.05
CA LEU A 189 29.53 1.37 8.86
C LEU A 189 30.36 0.21 8.33
N ILE A 190 29.72 -0.90 8.01
CA ILE A 190 30.27 -1.94 7.14
C ILE A 190 29.53 -1.87 5.81
N SER A 191 30.27 -1.56 4.74
CA SER A 191 29.70 -1.53 3.40
C SER A 191 30.52 -2.30 2.38
N ASP A 192 29.85 -2.87 1.39
CA ASP A 192 30.53 -3.58 0.30
C ASP A 192 29.69 -3.63 -0.98
N ARG A 193 30.33 -4.04 -2.06
CA ARG A 193 29.69 -4.20 -3.37
C ARG A 193 28.77 -5.42 -3.34
N TRP A 194 27.49 -5.23 -3.64
CA TRP A 194 26.50 -6.30 -3.77
C TRP A 194 27.01 -7.44 -4.65
N SER A 195 27.47 -7.12 -5.86
CA SER A 195 27.89 -8.13 -6.85
C SER A 195 29.15 -8.92 -6.47
N SER A 196 29.91 -8.50 -5.46
CA SER A 196 31.05 -9.27 -4.93
C SER A 196 30.58 -10.43 -4.04
N HIS A 197 29.36 -10.34 -3.51
CA HIS A 197 28.86 -11.25 -2.47
C HIS A 197 27.58 -11.99 -2.87
N PHE A 198 26.79 -11.41 -3.76
CA PHE A 198 25.46 -11.89 -4.16
C PHE A 198 25.36 -11.99 -5.68
N LYS A 199 24.74 -13.07 -6.17
CA LYS A 199 24.49 -13.30 -7.60
C LYS A 199 23.07 -12.91 -7.99
N TRP A 200 22.12 -12.93 -7.05
CA TRP A 200 20.76 -12.50 -7.33
C TRP A 200 20.71 -11.04 -7.79
N ARG A 201 19.78 -10.76 -8.73
CA ARG A 201 19.66 -9.45 -9.42
C ARG A 201 18.28 -8.82 -9.29
N GLY A 202 17.42 -9.36 -8.42
CA GLY A 202 16.05 -8.87 -8.27
C GLY A 202 15.01 -9.53 -9.17
N GLU A 203 15.39 -10.57 -9.92
CA GLU A 203 14.48 -11.35 -10.77
C GLU A 203 14.11 -12.67 -10.07
N GLY A 204 12.80 -12.93 -9.98
CA GLY A 204 12.28 -14.09 -9.25
C GLY A 204 12.58 -14.03 -7.75
N GLU A 205 12.32 -15.14 -7.06
CA GLU A 205 12.59 -15.26 -5.63
C GLU A 205 14.11 -15.26 -5.34
N MET A 206 14.54 -14.53 -4.30
CA MET A 206 15.93 -14.56 -3.85
C MET A 206 16.27 -15.97 -3.32
N PRO A 207 17.36 -16.62 -3.79
CA PRO A 207 17.73 -17.94 -3.30
C PRO A 207 17.95 -17.93 -1.78
N ASP A 208 17.37 -18.90 -1.06
CA ASP A 208 17.44 -19.00 0.41
C ASP A 208 18.86 -18.88 0.97
N SER A 209 19.84 -19.48 0.29
CA SER A 209 21.25 -19.39 0.70
C SER A 209 21.82 -17.97 0.63
N GLU A 210 21.38 -17.17 -0.34
CA GLU A 210 21.78 -15.77 -0.45
C GLU A 210 21.01 -14.91 0.57
N ARG A 211 19.71 -15.20 0.79
CA ARG A 211 18.88 -14.54 1.81
C ARG A 211 19.46 -14.73 3.22
N GLN A 212 19.79 -15.97 3.57
CA GLN A 212 20.43 -16.28 4.86
C GLN A 212 21.79 -15.58 4.99
N LYS A 213 22.61 -15.58 3.93
CA LYS A 213 23.90 -14.88 3.95
C LYS A 213 23.73 -13.37 4.21
N LEU A 214 22.72 -12.73 3.62
CA LEU A 214 22.41 -11.33 3.86
C LEU A 214 22.00 -11.09 5.32
N GLN A 215 21.11 -11.93 5.85
CA GLN A 215 20.67 -11.85 7.26
C GLN A 215 21.83 -12.06 8.24
N ASP A 216 22.69 -13.06 8.02
CA ASP A 216 23.86 -13.34 8.86
C ASP A 216 24.84 -12.18 8.85
N PHE A 217 25.07 -11.58 7.67
CA PHE A 217 25.91 -10.40 7.52
C PHE A 217 25.37 -9.23 8.35
N VAL A 218 24.09 -8.91 8.21
CA VAL A 218 23.47 -7.80 8.95
C VAL A 218 23.50 -8.06 10.45
N ALA A 219 23.08 -9.25 10.88
CA ALA A 219 23.10 -9.63 12.29
C ALA A 219 24.51 -9.55 12.91
N THR A 220 25.55 -9.96 12.18
CA THR A 220 26.94 -9.90 12.66
C THR A 220 27.42 -8.45 12.79
N ALA A 221 27.12 -7.58 11.82
CA ALA A 221 27.48 -6.17 11.88
C ALA A 221 26.76 -5.46 13.04
N HIS A 222 25.45 -5.70 13.19
CA HIS A 222 24.63 -5.15 14.27
C HIS A 222 25.08 -5.61 15.65
N ALA A 223 25.50 -6.88 15.81
CA ALA A 223 26.04 -7.39 17.06
C ALA A 223 27.31 -6.63 17.53
N SER A 224 28.07 -6.09 16.58
CA SER A 224 29.24 -5.23 16.83
C SER A 224 28.89 -3.72 16.86
N GLY A 225 27.61 -3.37 16.87
CA GLY A 225 27.13 -1.99 16.93
C GLY A 225 27.35 -1.18 15.65
N ARG A 226 27.51 -1.84 14.50
CA ARG A 226 27.80 -1.20 13.21
C ARG A 226 26.61 -1.27 12.27
N LYS A 227 26.38 -0.20 11.52
CA LYS A 227 25.38 -0.13 10.45
C LYS A 227 25.85 -0.87 9.20
N VAL A 228 24.90 -1.21 8.33
CA VAL A 228 25.14 -1.89 7.06
C VAL A 228 24.69 -1.08 5.85
N ARG A 229 25.51 -1.10 4.80
CA ARG A 229 25.18 -0.60 3.46
C ARG A 229 25.67 -1.58 2.39
N LEU A 230 24.90 -1.80 1.32
CA LEU A 230 25.37 -2.52 0.13
C LEU A 230 25.23 -1.61 -1.08
N TRP A 231 26.31 -1.44 -1.85
CA TRP A 231 26.34 -0.58 -3.04
C TRP A 231 26.43 -1.40 -4.33
N ALA A 232 26.09 -0.80 -5.46
CA ALA A 232 25.85 -1.50 -6.73
C ALA A 232 24.81 -2.62 -6.63
N THR A 233 23.82 -2.44 -5.75
CA THR A 233 22.59 -3.23 -5.73
C THR A 233 21.75 -2.90 -6.96
N PRO A 234 21.08 -3.88 -7.59
CA PRO A 234 20.05 -3.56 -8.58
C PRO A 234 18.98 -2.65 -7.97
N GLU A 235 18.59 -1.60 -8.69
CA GLU A 235 17.57 -0.65 -8.23
C GLU A 235 16.18 -1.13 -8.62
N SER A 236 15.62 -2.01 -7.81
CA SER A 236 14.26 -2.50 -7.95
C SER A 236 13.60 -2.68 -6.60
N THR A 237 12.27 -2.61 -6.59
CA THR A 237 11.47 -2.86 -5.38
C THR A 237 11.74 -4.25 -4.80
N ALA A 238 11.94 -5.28 -5.63
CA ALA A 238 12.29 -6.62 -5.17
C ALA A 238 13.58 -6.63 -4.33
N VAL A 239 14.65 -5.96 -4.80
CA VAL A 239 15.91 -5.90 -4.06
C VAL A 239 15.77 -5.02 -2.81
N TRP A 240 15.11 -3.87 -2.91
CA TRP A 240 14.90 -3.00 -1.76
C TRP A 240 14.07 -3.68 -0.67
N SER A 241 13.07 -4.49 -1.03
CA SER A 241 12.29 -5.30 -0.08
C SER A 241 13.17 -6.31 0.65
N GLU A 242 14.07 -7.01 -0.04
CA GLU A 242 15.00 -7.96 0.61
C GLU A 242 16.00 -7.28 1.54
N LEU A 243 16.54 -6.12 1.13
CA LEU A 243 17.44 -5.32 1.97
C LEU A 243 16.71 -4.80 3.21
N LEU A 244 15.48 -4.33 3.06
CA LEU A 244 14.67 -3.84 4.17
C LEU A 244 14.27 -4.98 5.12
N ALA A 245 13.87 -6.13 4.59
CA ALA A 245 13.50 -7.31 5.37
C ALA A 245 14.69 -7.90 6.15
N ALA A 246 15.90 -7.78 5.61
CA ALA A 246 17.14 -8.16 6.31
C ALA A 246 17.66 -7.09 7.28
N ASP A 247 16.92 -5.98 7.48
CA ASP A 247 17.26 -4.86 8.36
C ASP A 247 18.52 -4.07 7.96
N VAL A 248 18.80 -3.94 6.66
CA VAL A 248 19.87 -3.07 6.17
C VAL A 248 19.58 -1.61 6.53
N ASP A 249 20.57 -0.93 7.13
CA ASP A 249 20.42 0.44 7.66
C ASP A 249 20.41 1.52 6.58
N MET A 250 21.15 1.32 5.50
CA MET A 250 21.37 2.30 4.44
C MET A 250 21.15 1.67 3.06
N ILE A 251 19.95 1.84 2.51
CA ILE A 251 19.58 1.35 1.18
C ILE A 251 20.06 2.36 0.13
N ASN A 252 20.97 1.91 -0.71
CA ASN A 252 21.62 2.71 -1.73
C ASN A 252 20.69 3.00 -2.91
N THR A 253 20.64 4.26 -3.37
CA THR A 253 19.95 4.61 -4.62
C THR A 253 20.56 5.83 -5.32
N ASP A 254 20.54 5.82 -6.65
CA ASP A 254 20.70 6.98 -7.53
C ASP A 254 19.30 7.58 -7.91
N GLN A 255 18.18 6.98 -7.49
CA GLN A 255 16.79 7.36 -7.80
C GLN A 255 16.02 7.81 -6.52
N LEU A 256 16.33 9.02 -6.04
CA LEU A 256 15.85 9.56 -4.75
C LEU A 256 14.33 9.43 -4.53
N GLU A 257 13.51 9.91 -5.48
CA GLU A 257 12.05 9.90 -5.36
C GLU A 257 11.48 8.47 -5.37
N ASN A 258 12.08 7.55 -6.14
CA ASN A 258 11.61 6.17 -6.22
C ASN A 258 11.87 5.42 -4.90
N LEU A 259 13.06 5.57 -4.32
CA LEU A 259 13.35 4.95 -3.02
C LEU A 259 12.56 5.61 -1.89
N LYS A 260 12.40 6.94 -1.91
CA LYS A 260 11.55 7.66 -0.94
C LYS A 260 10.11 7.13 -0.99
N THR A 261 9.54 7.01 -2.18
CA THR A 261 8.19 6.47 -2.37
C THR A 261 8.12 5.03 -1.88
N PHE A 262 9.10 4.19 -2.24
CA PHE A 262 9.17 2.80 -1.75
C PHE A 262 9.24 2.73 -0.23
N LEU A 263 10.11 3.50 0.43
CA LEU A 263 10.26 3.50 1.88
C LEU A 263 9.06 4.11 2.60
N ALA A 264 8.42 5.12 2.02
CA ALA A 264 7.16 5.65 2.52
C ALA A 264 6.05 4.60 2.43
N ASN A 265 5.95 3.90 1.30
CA ASN A 265 5.00 2.80 1.11
C ASN A 265 5.31 1.62 2.03
N ALA A 266 6.58 1.28 2.25
CA ALA A 266 6.99 0.21 3.16
C ALA A 266 6.76 0.58 4.64
N ALA A 267 6.95 1.84 5.01
CA ALA A 267 6.56 2.37 6.32
C ALA A 267 5.03 2.36 6.49
N ASN A 268 4.31 2.66 5.42
CA ASN A 268 2.86 2.59 5.34
C ASN A 268 2.32 1.16 5.11
N SER A 269 3.17 0.16 4.88
CA SER A 269 2.82 -1.27 4.78
C SER A 269 3.28 -2.05 6.01
N THR A 270 4.22 -1.52 6.79
CA THR A 270 4.51 -1.95 8.18
C THR A 270 3.56 -1.30 9.18
N ALA A 271 2.95 -0.16 8.82
CA ALA A 271 1.53 -0.01 9.04
C ALA A 271 0.83 -1.02 8.12
N GLU A 272 0.75 -2.29 8.52
CA GLU A 272 -0.48 -2.99 8.16
C GLU A 272 -1.60 -1.98 8.47
N THR A 273 -2.56 -1.79 7.56
CA THR A 273 -3.89 -1.49 8.07
C THR A 273 -4.17 -2.68 8.97
N GLU A 274 -3.84 -2.56 10.26
CA GLU A 274 -4.05 -3.59 11.27
C GLU A 274 -5.43 -4.09 10.97
N ILE A 275 -5.55 -5.37 10.56
CA ILE A 275 -6.85 -5.97 10.30
C ILE A 275 -7.65 -5.67 11.56
N PRO A 276 -8.68 -4.81 11.48
CA PRO A 276 -9.23 -4.24 12.70
C PRO A 276 -9.69 -5.38 13.60
N ASP A 277 -9.27 -5.34 14.87
CA ASP A 277 -9.60 -6.36 15.88
C ASP A 277 -11.11 -6.63 15.96
N THR A 278 -11.93 -5.66 15.53
CA THR A 278 -13.35 -5.84 15.28
C THR A 278 -13.82 -4.87 14.20
N VAL A 279 -14.37 -5.40 13.09
CA VAL A 279 -15.04 -4.60 12.06
C VAL A 279 -16.45 -4.24 12.52
N THR A 280 -16.76 -2.96 12.58
CA THR A 280 -18.08 -2.41 12.93
C THR A 280 -18.76 -1.66 11.79
N ARG A 281 -17.99 -1.21 10.80
CA ARG A 281 -18.51 -0.54 9.60
C ARG A 281 -17.76 -1.00 8.35
N ILE A 282 -18.53 -1.32 7.31
CA ILE A 282 -18.04 -1.74 6.00
C ILE A 282 -18.61 -0.80 4.95
N GLY A 283 -17.76 -0.27 4.06
CA GLY A 283 -18.23 0.42 2.85
C GLY A 283 -18.46 -0.58 1.72
N MET A 284 -19.63 -0.54 1.08
CA MET A 284 -20.00 -1.49 0.03
C MET A 284 -20.01 -0.80 -1.34
N ILE A 285 -19.16 -1.22 -2.27
CA ILE A 285 -18.91 -0.49 -3.52
C ILE A 285 -19.00 -1.42 -4.76
N GLY A 286 -19.50 -0.89 -5.87
CA GLY A 286 -19.65 -1.61 -7.13
C GLY A 286 -20.12 -0.70 -8.27
N CYS A 287 -19.90 -1.13 -9.51
CA CYS A 287 -20.32 -0.44 -10.74
C CYS A 287 -19.83 1.01 -10.84
N HIS A 288 -18.51 1.16 -10.81
CA HIS A 288 -17.81 2.42 -10.98
C HIS A 288 -17.42 2.64 -12.45
N ARG A 289 -18.00 3.69 -13.03
CA ARG A 289 -17.63 4.16 -14.37
C ARG A 289 -16.48 5.17 -14.27
N GLN A 290 -15.27 4.70 -14.55
CA GLN A 290 -13.98 5.37 -14.28
C GLN A 290 -13.74 6.69 -15.01
N ASP A 291 -14.54 7.02 -16.02
CA ASP A 291 -14.50 8.28 -16.76
C ASP A 291 -15.48 9.34 -16.23
N ARG A 292 -16.29 9.01 -15.22
CA ARG A 292 -17.25 9.92 -14.59
C ARG A 292 -16.84 10.31 -13.17
N PRO A 293 -17.27 11.48 -12.68
CA PRO A 293 -17.12 11.83 -11.27
C PRO A 293 -17.75 10.76 -10.37
N ALA A 294 -17.08 10.42 -9.27
CA ALA A 294 -17.58 9.49 -8.26
C ALA A 294 -17.49 10.13 -6.86
N PRO A 295 -18.46 11.01 -6.48
CA PRO A 295 -18.50 11.66 -5.17
C PRO A 295 -18.50 10.67 -4.00
N ALA A 296 -18.95 9.44 -4.23
CA ALA A 296 -18.97 8.36 -3.25
C ALA A 296 -17.58 8.07 -2.65
N PHE A 297 -16.48 8.20 -3.40
CA PHE A 297 -15.13 7.98 -2.85
C PHE A 297 -14.82 8.91 -1.68
N ASN A 298 -15.19 10.20 -1.81
CA ASN A 298 -15.03 11.16 -0.71
C ASN A 298 -15.95 10.82 0.47
N ARG A 299 -17.18 10.35 0.20
CA ARG A 299 -18.11 9.93 1.27
C ARG A 299 -17.62 8.72 2.04
N TYR A 300 -17.03 7.75 1.37
CA TYR A 300 -16.38 6.62 2.04
C TYR A 300 -15.22 7.09 2.91
N TYR A 301 -14.35 7.94 2.36
CA TYR A 301 -13.25 8.51 3.13
C TYR A 301 -13.74 9.27 4.39
N GLU A 302 -14.77 10.12 4.23
CA GLU A 302 -15.38 10.91 5.32
C GLU A 302 -16.10 10.04 6.37
N SER A 303 -16.68 8.91 5.98
CA SER A 303 -17.42 8.02 6.89
C SER A 303 -16.54 6.98 7.58
N SER A 304 -15.28 6.88 7.16
CA SER A 304 -14.20 6.06 7.74
C SER A 304 -14.65 4.62 8.07
N PRO A 305 -15.11 3.83 7.08
CA PRO A 305 -15.34 2.40 7.28
C PRO A 305 -14.06 1.69 7.70
N ASP A 306 -14.20 0.60 8.45
CA ASP A 306 -13.08 -0.24 8.88
C ASP A 306 -12.49 -1.04 7.71
N VAL A 307 -13.31 -1.32 6.69
CA VAL A 307 -12.95 -2.06 5.48
C VAL A 307 -13.91 -1.73 4.34
N MET A 308 -13.41 -1.73 3.11
CA MET A 308 -14.19 -1.63 1.89
C MET A 308 -14.40 -3.01 1.27
N VAL A 309 -15.62 -3.32 0.82
CA VAL A 309 -15.91 -4.50 -0.01
C VAL A 309 -16.33 -4.05 -1.40
N TRP A 310 -15.61 -4.50 -2.43
CA TRP A 310 -15.92 -4.19 -3.83
C TRP A 310 -16.42 -5.44 -4.55
N MET A 311 -17.68 -5.46 -4.94
CA MET A 311 -18.32 -6.68 -5.49
C MET A 311 -18.26 -6.78 -7.02
N GLY A 312 -17.42 -6.00 -7.70
CA GLY A 312 -17.29 -6.01 -9.14
C GLY A 312 -17.64 -4.69 -9.83
N ASP A 313 -17.48 -4.69 -11.15
CA ASP A 313 -17.43 -3.50 -12.01
C ASP A 313 -16.62 -2.36 -11.38
N ASN A 314 -15.38 -2.66 -11.00
CA ASN A 314 -14.38 -1.69 -10.55
C ASN A 314 -14.12 -0.64 -11.64
N VAL A 315 -14.13 -1.08 -12.89
CA VAL A 315 -13.97 -0.33 -14.14
C VAL A 315 -14.81 -0.96 -15.24
N TYR A 316 -15.21 -0.15 -16.22
CA TYR A 316 -15.86 -0.62 -17.43
C TYR A 316 -14.86 -0.81 -18.55
N ALA A 317 -14.45 -2.07 -18.80
CA ALA A 317 -13.31 -2.39 -19.64
C ALA A 317 -13.62 -3.39 -20.78
N ASP A 318 -14.83 -3.37 -21.33
CA ASP A 318 -15.26 -4.27 -22.39
C ASP A 318 -14.34 -4.28 -23.63
N THR A 319 -13.73 -5.42 -23.89
CA THR A 319 -12.87 -5.68 -25.03
C THR A 319 -12.88 -7.15 -25.39
N LYS A 320 -12.75 -7.47 -26.68
CA LYS A 320 -12.70 -8.87 -27.12
C LYS A 320 -11.30 -9.48 -27.04
N ASN A 321 -10.27 -8.64 -27.18
CA ASN A 321 -8.90 -9.08 -27.45
C ASN A 321 -7.81 -8.02 -27.17
N ASP A 322 -8.12 -6.93 -26.46
CA ASP A 322 -7.13 -5.90 -26.11
C ASP A 322 -6.98 -5.76 -24.59
N ILE A 323 -6.07 -6.54 -23.99
CA ILE A 323 -5.76 -6.45 -22.55
C ILE A 323 -5.26 -5.05 -22.15
N THR A 324 -4.63 -4.30 -23.06
CA THR A 324 -4.13 -2.95 -22.77
C THR A 324 -5.27 -1.96 -22.55
N PHE A 325 -6.46 -2.23 -23.09
CA PHE A 325 -7.66 -1.45 -22.80
C PHE A 325 -8.10 -1.63 -21.35
N ILE A 326 -8.08 -2.86 -20.84
CA ILE A 326 -8.39 -3.16 -19.43
C ILE A 326 -7.39 -2.47 -18.51
N GLU A 327 -6.09 -2.58 -18.82
CA GLU A 327 -5.02 -1.91 -18.06
C GLU A 327 -5.22 -0.39 -18.02
N LYS A 328 -5.56 0.25 -19.15
CA LYS A 328 -5.84 1.69 -19.20
C LYS A 328 -7.06 2.08 -18.36
N CYS A 329 -8.07 1.23 -18.29
CA CYS A 329 -9.26 1.49 -17.46
C CYS A 329 -8.88 1.49 -15.97
N TYR A 330 -8.07 0.53 -15.53
CA TYR A 330 -7.51 0.49 -14.18
C TYR A 330 -6.61 1.69 -13.88
N GLN A 331 -5.71 2.06 -14.80
CA GLN A 331 -4.88 3.26 -14.68
C GLN A 331 -5.73 4.54 -14.58
N ARG A 332 -6.85 4.60 -15.32
CA ARG A 332 -7.78 5.73 -15.25
C ARG A 332 -8.44 5.82 -13.88
N MET A 333 -8.89 4.71 -13.30
CA MET A 333 -9.40 4.68 -11.93
C MET A 333 -8.31 5.09 -10.92
N ALA A 334 -7.11 4.52 -11.03
CA ALA A 334 -5.97 4.83 -10.14
C ALA A 334 -5.57 6.31 -10.18
N SER A 335 -5.72 6.99 -11.33
CA SER A 335 -5.43 8.42 -11.45
C SER A 335 -6.42 9.33 -10.71
N GLN A 336 -7.51 8.80 -10.16
CA GLN A 336 -8.47 9.59 -9.40
C GLN A 336 -7.97 9.78 -7.96
N VAL A 337 -7.60 11.01 -7.63
CA VAL A 337 -7.10 11.40 -6.28
C VAL A 337 -8.01 10.90 -5.14
N ALA A 338 -9.34 10.94 -5.32
CA ALA A 338 -10.28 10.47 -4.30
C ALA A 338 -10.23 8.95 -4.10
N PHE A 339 -10.01 8.17 -5.16
CA PHE A 339 -9.84 6.72 -5.08
C PHE A 339 -8.49 6.36 -4.49
N GLU A 340 -7.40 6.99 -4.95
CA GLU A 340 -6.04 6.79 -4.40
C GLU A 340 -6.02 7.03 -2.89
N LYS A 341 -6.55 8.18 -2.46
CA LYS A 341 -6.68 8.52 -1.04
C LYS A 341 -7.49 7.49 -0.25
N LEU A 342 -8.58 6.98 -0.83
CA LEU A 342 -9.40 5.95 -0.19
C LEU A 342 -8.65 4.61 -0.09
N ARG A 343 -7.98 4.19 -1.16
CA ARG A 343 -7.17 2.96 -1.25
C ARG A 343 -6.01 2.95 -0.26
N GLU A 344 -5.36 4.09 -0.07
CA GLU A 344 -4.26 4.23 0.91
C GLU A 344 -4.74 4.23 2.36
N SER A 345 -6.00 4.60 2.61
CA SER A 345 -6.51 4.83 3.97
C SER A 345 -7.30 3.67 4.56
N ILE A 346 -7.91 2.82 3.72
CA ILE A 346 -8.89 1.81 4.15
C ILE A 346 -8.62 0.51 3.40
N PRO A 347 -8.57 -0.65 4.08
CA PRO A 347 -8.29 -1.92 3.40
C PRO A 347 -9.46 -2.31 2.48
N PHE A 348 -9.14 -2.95 1.36
CA PHE A 348 -10.10 -3.40 0.36
C PHE A 348 -10.18 -4.93 0.30
N VAL A 349 -11.39 -5.46 0.22
CA VAL A 349 -11.71 -6.85 -0.12
C VAL A 349 -12.49 -6.83 -1.43
N VAL A 350 -11.85 -7.25 -2.52
CA VAL A 350 -12.28 -6.93 -3.89
C VAL A 350 -12.52 -8.18 -4.72
N THR A 351 -13.56 -8.16 -5.54
CA THR A 351 -13.72 -9.11 -6.65
C THR A 351 -14.06 -8.33 -7.93
N TRP A 352 -14.17 -9.04 -9.05
CA TRP A 352 -14.62 -8.47 -10.31
C TRP A 352 -16.07 -8.83 -10.60
N ASP A 353 -16.62 -8.14 -11.59
CA ASP A 353 -17.73 -8.67 -12.40
C ASP A 353 -17.36 -8.63 -13.89
N ASP A 354 -18.32 -8.74 -14.81
CA ASP A 354 -18.03 -8.94 -16.25
C ASP A 354 -17.22 -7.82 -16.90
N HIS A 355 -17.50 -6.57 -16.54
CA HIS A 355 -16.86 -5.45 -17.20
C HIS A 355 -15.37 -5.31 -16.85
N ASP A 356 -14.97 -5.71 -15.64
CA ASP A 356 -13.56 -5.80 -15.22
C ASP A 356 -12.89 -7.09 -15.69
N TYR A 357 -13.67 -8.18 -15.72
CA TYR A 357 -13.25 -9.46 -16.28
C TYR A 357 -12.91 -9.31 -17.76
N GLY A 358 -13.54 -8.34 -18.42
CA GLY A 358 -13.10 -7.76 -19.68
C GLY A 358 -14.13 -7.78 -20.79
N LEU A 359 -15.32 -8.37 -20.58
CA LEU A 359 -16.38 -8.36 -21.58
C LEU A 359 -17.74 -8.69 -20.95
N ASN A 360 -18.72 -7.84 -21.21
CA ASN A 360 -20.11 -7.97 -20.76
C ASN A 360 -20.66 -9.41 -20.94
N ASN A 361 -21.24 -9.97 -19.88
CA ASN A 361 -21.74 -11.33 -19.74
C ASN A 361 -20.74 -12.46 -20.11
N ALA A 362 -19.44 -12.20 -20.21
CA ALA A 362 -18.50 -13.25 -20.58
C ALA A 362 -18.25 -14.26 -19.44
N GLY A 363 -17.95 -15.50 -19.82
CA GLY A 363 -17.65 -16.59 -18.89
C GLY A 363 -16.34 -17.30 -19.24
N LYS A 364 -16.27 -18.61 -19.03
CA LYS A 364 -15.04 -19.42 -19.17
C LYS A 364 -14.39 -19.41 -20.56
N ASN A 365 -15.15 -19.03 -21.59
CA ASN A 365 -14.72 -18.99 -22.99
C ASN A 365 -14.14 -17.63 -23.40
N TYR A 366 -14.04 -16.67 -22.49
CA TYR A 366 -13.45 -15.36 -22.78
C TYR A 366 -11.96 -15.49 -23.09
N PRO A 367 -11.48 -15.01 -24.26
CA PRO A 367 -10.09 -15.24 -24.68
C PRO A 367 -9.03 -14.61 -23.78
N LEU A 368 -9.35 -13.55 -23.03
CA LEU A 368 -8.38 -12.84 -22.18
C LEU A 368 -8.57 -13.14 -20.69
N LYS A 369 -9.26 -14.22 -20.31
CA LYS A 369 -9.58 -14.46 -18.89
C LYS A 369 -8.34 -14.60 -18.01
N ASP A 370 -7.27 -15.19 -18.53
CA ASP A 370 -6.03 -15.43 -17.79
C ASP A 370 -5.21 -14.14 -17.64
N GLU A 371 -5.15 -13.36 -18.70
CA GLU A 371 -4.53 -12.04 -18.72
C GLU A 371 -5.28 -11.07 -17.80
N SER A 372 -6.61 -11.09 -17.82
CA SER A 372 -7.45 -10.27 -16.95
C SER A 372 -7.27 -10.67 -15.49
N ARG A 373 -7.20 -11.98 -15.17
CA ARG A 373 -6.84 -12.49 -13.83
C ARG A 373 -5.49 -11.97 -13.35
N LYS A 374 -4.46 -12.05 -14.20
CA LYS A 374 -3.11 -11.59 -13.87
C LYS A 374 -3.08 -10.08 -13.64
N LEU A 375 -3.76 -9.32 -14.50
CA LEU A 375 -3.86 -7.87 -14.36
C LEU A 375 -4.63 -7.47 -13.10
N PHE A 376 -5.76 -8.13 -12.80
CA PHE A 376 -6.54 -7.89 -11.59
C PHE A 376 -5.71 -8.14 -10.33
N ARG A 377 -5.04 -9.32 -10.26
CA ARG A 377 -4.15 -9.67 -9.15
C ARG A 377 -3.08 -8.60 -8.94
N LYS A 378 -2.40 -8.19 -10.03
CA LYS A 378 -1.36 -7.16 -9.98
C LYS A 378 -1.89 -5.80 -9.56
N PHE A 379 -3.02 -5.37 -10.11
CA PHE A 379 -3.58 -4.07 -9.81
C PHE A 379 -4.00 -3.94 -8.35
N TRP A 380 -4.55 -5.01 -7.76
CA TRP A 380 -5.01 -5.05 -6.38
C TRP A 380 -3.99 -5.64 -5.40
N GLU A 381 -2.75 -5.88 -5.84
CA GLU A 381 -1.66 -6.42 -5.02
C GLU A 381 -2.04 -7.74 -4.31
N MET A 382 -2.65 -8.65 -5.07
CA MET A 382 -3.23 -9.89 -4.56
C MET A 382 -2.37 -11.13 -4.78
N GLU A 383 -1.14 -10.96 -5.28
CA GLU A 383 -0.26 -12.04 -5.67
C GLU A 383 0.09 -12.99 -4.51
N GLU A 384 0.16 -12.48 -3.28
CA GLU A 384 0.53 -13.28 -2.09
C GLU A 384 -0.57 -14.23 -1.62
N PHE A 385 -1.84 -13.90 -1.85
CA PHE A 385 -2.96 -14.65 -1.29
C PHE A 385 -3.93 -15.24 -2.34
N ILE A 386 -3.79 -14.83 -3.59
CA ILE A 386 -4.32 -15.56 -4.75
C ILE A 386 -3.11 -16.16 -5.49
N PRO A 387 -2.83 -17.46 -5.34
CA PRO A 387 -1.77 -18.15 -6.06
C PRO A 387 -1.90 -18.02 -7.58
N GLU A 388 -0.78 -18.05 -8.31
CA GLU A 388 -0.79 -17.90 -9.78
C GLU A 388 -1.54 -19.03 -10.50
N ASP A 389 -1.55 -20.23 -9.92
CA ASP A 389 -2.24 -21.39 -10.45
C ASP A 389 -3.73 -21.47 -10.06
N ARG A 390 -4.24 -20.53 -9.24
CA ARG A 390 -5.67 -20.47 -8.89
C ARG A 390 -6.52 -20.14 -10.11
N ASP A 391 -7.51 -20.98 -10.41
CA ASP A 391 -8.43 -20.85 -11.55
C ASP A 391 -9.54 -19.80 -11.30
N GLY A 392 -9.13 -18.56 -11.07
CA GLY A 392 -10.00 -17.42 -10.79
C GLY A 392 -9.37 -16.49 -9.75
N ILE A 393 -10.14 -15.53 -9.24
CA ILE A 393 -9.70 -14.58 -8.20
C ILE A 393 -10.39 -14.80 -6.85
N TYR A 394 -11.11 -15.90 -6.69
CA TYR A 394 -11.85 -16.18 -5.46
C TYR A 394 -10.93 -16.33 -4.26
N HIS A 395 -11.33 -15.77 -3.13
CA HIS A 395 -10.55 -15.77 -1.89
C HIS A 395 -11.42 -15.39 -0.69
N ALA A 396 -10.86 -15.48 0.52
CA ALA A 396 -11.53 -15.09 1.74
C ALA A 396 -10.64 -14.23 2.63
N ARG A 397 -11.28 -13.40 3.45
CA ARG A 397 -10.66 -12.58 4.50
C ARG A 397 -11.38 -12.76 5.83
N TYR A 398 -10.63 -12.59 6.91
CA TYR A 398 -11.11 -12.78 8.27
C TYR A 398 -10.77 -11.55 9.10
N PHE A 399 -11.73 -11.10 9.89
CA PHE A 399 -11.59 -9.98 10.80
C PHE A 399 -12.09 -10.38 12.19
N GLY A 400 -11.41 -9.89 13.23
CA GLY A 400 -11.71 -10.22 14.62
C GLY A 400 -11.62 -11.72 14.95
N SER A 401 -12.12 -12.09 16.13
CA SER A 401 -12.01 -13.44 16.67
C SER A 401 -13.23 -13.85 17.49
N GLY A 402 -13.42 -15.16 17.71
CA GLY A 402 -14.53 -15.67 18.52
C GLY A 402 -15.91 -15.15 18.07
N GLU A 403 -16.63 -14.49 19.00
CA GLU A 403 -17.98 -13.95 18.78
C GLU A 403 -18.02 -12.67 17.93
N THR A 404 -16.88 -12.03 17.64
CA THR A 404 -16.78 -10.89 16.71
C THR A 404 -16.16 -11.28 15.37
N ARG A 405 -15.94 -12.58 15.13
CA ARG A 405 -15.30 -13.04 13.91
C ARG A 405 -16.20 -12.84 12.69
N LEU A 406 -15.76 -11.97 11.80
CA LEU A 406 -16.33 -11.75 10.47
C LEU A 406 -15.51 -12.52 9.43
N GLN A 407 -16.20 -13.21 8.52
CA GLN A 407 -15.61 -13.84 7.34
C GLN A 407 -16.20 -13.18 6.09
N MET A 408 -15.34 -12.65 5.23
CA MET A 408 -15.72 -12.17 3.89
C MET A 408 -15.25 -13.19 2.86
N ILE A 409 -16.17 -13.73 2.08
CA ILE A 409 -15.92 -14.72 1.02
C ILE A 409 -16.20 -14.03 -0.31
N MET A 410 -15.18 -13.87 -1.13
CA MET A 410 -15.30 -13.31 -2.47
C MET A 410 -15.41 -14.45 -3.48
N LEU A 411 -16.59 -14.61 -4.08
CA LEU A 411 -16.77 -15.52 -5.20
C LEU A 411 -16.23 -14.86 -6.49
N ASP A 412 -15.94 -15.73 -7.44
CA ASP A 412 -15.59 -15.41 -8.82
C ASP A 412 -16.63 -16.10 -9.67
N THR A 413 -17.59 -15.33 -10.15
CA THR A 413 -18.72 -15.84 -10.92
C THR A 413 -18.49 -15.72 -12.42
N ARG A 414 -17.25 -15.54 -12.88
CA ARG A 414 -16.89 -15.31 -14.29
C ARG A 414 -15.93 -16.34 -14.84
N TYR A 415 -14.80 -16.58 -14.16
CA TYR A 415 -13.65 -17.30 -14.74
C TYR A 415 -13.96 -18.73 -15.22
N ASN A 416 -14.80 -19.44 -14.47
CA ASN A 416 -15.20 -20.82 -14.75
C ASN A 416 -16.67 -20.95 -15.18
N ARG A 417 -17.37 -19.83 -15.38
CA ARG A 417 -18.80 -19.83 -15.62
C ARG A 417 -19.16 -20.43 -16.98
N ASP A 418 -20.11 -21.34 -16.98
CA ASP A 418 -20.75 -21.87 -18.18
C ASP A 418 -21.71 -20.85 -18.83
N ASP A 419 -22.18 -21.16 -20.03
CA ASP A 419 -23.36 -20.48 -20.58
C ASP A 419 -24.60 -20.86 -19.75
N GLU A 420 -25.57 -19.94 -19.69
CA GLU A 420 -26.80 -20.12 -18.90
C GLU A 420 -27.51 -21.46 -19.22
N GLY A 421 -27.97 -22.16 -18.18
CA GLY A 421 -28.59 -23.46 -18.35
C GLY A 421 -28.91 -24.16 -17.04
N ASP A 422 -29.89 -25.07 -17.07
CA ASP A 422 -30.40 -25.70 -15.85
C ASP A 422 -29.34 -26.55 -15.13
N ALA A 423 -28.46 -27.19 -15.89
CA ALA A 423 -27.35 -28.02 -15.38
C ALA A 423 -25.99 -27.31 -15.42
N SER A 424 -25.96 -26.05 -15.87
CA SER A 424 -24.75 -25.26 -16.01
C SER A 424 -24.21 -24.84 -14.65
N ASP A 425 -22.89 -24.70 -14.57
CA ASP A 425 -22.20 -24.25 -13.38
C ASP A 425 -21.71 -22.80 -13.48
N THR A 426 -21.45 -22.20 -12.32
CA THR A 426 -20.97 -20.82 -12.23
C THR A 426 -19.60 -20.64 -11.58
N LEU A 427 -19.11 -21.61 -10.79
CA LEU A 427 -17.89 -21.47 -9.99
C LEU A 427 -16.73 -22.37 -10.47
N GLY A 428 -17.04 -23.53 -11.04
CA GLY A 428 -16.07 -24.61 -11.28
C GLY A 428 -15.76 -25.42 -10.02
N GLU A 429 -15.36 -26.67 -10.21
CA GLU A 429 -15.19 -27.64 -9.11
C GLU A 429 -14.10 -27.26 -8.10
N ASN A 430 -13.02 -26.61 -8.53
CA ASN A 430 -11.95 -26.17 -7.63
C ASN A 430 -12.47 -25.11 -6.64
N GLN A 431 -13.22 -24.14 -7.14
CA GLN A 431 -13.84 -23.12 -6.31
C GLN A 431 -14.93 -23.68 -5.42
N TRP A 432 -15.72 -24.65 -5.88
CA TRP A 432 -16.70 -25.35 -5.01
C TRP A 432 -16.02 -26.06 -3.84
N THR A 433 -14.92 -26.77 -4.12
CA THR A 433 -14.13 -27.48 -3.10
C THR A 433 -13.50 -26.49 -2.12
N TRP A 434 -12.95 -25.39 -2.64
CA TRP A 434 -12.42 -24.30 -1.83
C TRP A 434 -13.50 -23.67 -0.95
N LEU A 435 -14.68 -23.36 -1.51
CA LEU A 435 -15.80 -22.74 -0.79
C LEU A 435 -16.29 -23.64 0.34
N GLU A 436 -16.38 -24.95 0.12
CA GLU A 436 -16.68 -25.91 1.18
C GLU A 436 -15.68 -25.79 2.34
N SER A 437 -14.39 -25.72 2.03
CA SER A 437 -13.35 -25.60 3.05
C SER A 437 -13.44 -24.29 3.84
N GLU A 438 -13.81 -23.18 3.18
CA GLU A 438 -13.98 -21.88 3.84
C GLU A 438 -15.25 -21.85 4.71
N LEU A 439 -16.37 -22.43 4.24
CA LEU A 439 -17.63 -22.46 5.00
C LEU A 439 -17.52 -23.27 6.30
N ARG A 440 -16.61 -24.25 6.34
CA ARG A 440 -16.30 -25.05 7.54
C ARG A 440 -15.46 -24.28 8.57
N LYS A 441 -14.81 -23.17 8.20
CA LYS A 441 -14.03 -22.35 9.14
C LYS A 441 -14.99 -21.53 10.02
N PRO A 442 -14.67 -21.33 11.31
CA PRO A 442 -15.57 -20.65 12.25
C PRO A 442 -15.67 -19.16 11.93
N ALA A 443 -16.89 -18.63 11.99
CA ALA A 443 -17.21 -17.20 11.90
C ALA A 443 -18.60 -16.96 12.48
N LYS A 444 -18.81 -15.79 13.09
CA LYS A 444 -20.12 -15.37 13.60
C LYS A 444 -21.01 -14.82 12.50
N ILE A 445 -20.43 -13.99 11.64
CA ILE A 445 -21.08 -13.41 10.45
C ILE A 445 -20.23 -13.75 9.22
N ARG A 446 -20.91 -14.08 8.12
CA ARG A 446 -20.32 -14.42 6.83
C ARG A 446 -20.94 -13.54 5.76
N LEU A 447 -20.12 -12.73 5.10
CA LEU A 447 -20.53 -11.97 3.92
C LEU A 447 -20.01 -12.70 2.69
N ILE A 448 -20.92 -13.20 1.85
CA ILE A 448 -20.57 -13.91 0.61
C ILE A 448 -20.86 -12.99 -0.56
N ALA A 449 -19.82 -12.44 -1.19
CA ALA A 449 -19.94 -11.56 -2.33
C ALA A 449 -19.98 -12.33 -3.65
N SER A 450 -20.90 -11.93 -4.53
CA SER A 450 -21.10 -12.45 -5.88
C SER A 450 -21.18 -11.28 -6.86
N GLY A 451 -20.59 -11.40 -8.06
CA GLY A 451 -20.60 -10.32 -9.06
C GLY A 451 -22.03 -9.91 -9.45
N TYR A 452 -22.88 -10.90 -9.69
CA TYR A 452 -24.31 -10.74 -9.98
C TYR A 452 -25.20 -11.42 -8.94
N GLN A 453 -26.52 -11.16 -9.01
CA GLN A 453 -27.43 -11.45 -7.91
C GLN A 453 -27.69 -12.94 -7.71
N VAL A 454 -27.69 -13.38 -6.46
CA VAL A 454 -28.02 -14.73 -6.02
C VAL A 454 -29.53 -14.91 -5.93
N LEU A 455 -30.25 -13.90 -5.42
CA LEU A 455 -31.68 -14.03 -5.11
C LEU A 455 -32.63 -13.52 -6.19
N LEU A 456 -32.19 -12.75 -7.19
CA LEU A 456 -33.07 -12.22 -8.24
C LEU A 456 -33.80 -13.33 -9.02
N ASP A 457 -35.06 -13.07 -9.40
CA ASP A 457 -35.87 -13.98 -10.23
C ASP A 457 -35.21 -14.30 -11.59
N ARG A 458 -35.47 -15.51 -12.11
CA ARG A 458 -34.86 -16.01 -13.37
C ARG A 458 -35.17 -15.16 -14.60
N ASP A 459 -36.40 -14.67 -14.71
CA ASP A 459 -36.94 -14.06 -15.93
C ASP A 459 -36.62 -12.56 -16.06
N GLN A 460 -35.64 -12.07 -15.29
CA GLN A 460 -35.18 -10.69 -15.37
C GLN A 460 -34.12 -10.51 -16.46
N LYS A 461 -33.97 -9.27 -16.94
CA LYS A 461 -33.02 -8.92 -18.01
C LYS A 461 -31.54 -9.08 -17.62
N PHE A 462 -31.24 -9.12 -16.31
CA PHE A 462 -29.90 -9.15 -15.75
C PHE A 462 -29.38 -10.58 -15.55
N GLU A 463 -28.10 -10.72 -15.24
CA GLU A 463 -27.52 -12.00 -14.84
C GLU A 463 -27.95 -12.36 -13.42
N THR A 464 -28.21 -13.65 -13.17
CA THR A 464 -28.63 -14.11 -11.86
C THR A 464 -28.33 -15.60 -11.72
N TRP A 465 -28.01 -16.01 -10.50
CA TRP A 465 -27.89 -17.43 -10.14
C TRP A 465 -29.17 -18.22 -10.43
N SER A 466 -30.34 -17.57 -10.53
CA SER A 466 -31.59 -18.24 -10.92
C SER A 466 -31.59 -18.78 -12.36
N LYS A 467 -30.64 -18.34 -13.20
CA LYS A 467 -30.39 -18.92 -14.54
C LYS A 467 -29.46 -20.14 -14.51
N PHE A 468 -28.87 -20.43 -13.34
CA PHE A 468 -28.04 -21.61 -13.03
C PHE A 468 -28.65 -22.38 -11.84
N PRO A 469 -29.88 -22.90 -11.97
CA PRO A 469 -30.63 -23.44 -10.83
C PRO A 469 -29.93 -24.60 -10.12
N ALA A 470 -29.18 -25.45 -10.82
CA ALA A 470 -28.37 -26.51 -10.18
C ALA A 470 -27.24 -25.92 -9.31
N ALA A 471 -26.50 -24.92 -9.80
CA ALA A 471 -25.45 -24.24 -9.06
C ALA A 471 -26.01 -23.46 -7.86
N LYS A 472 -27.12 -22.74 -8.02
CA LYS A 472 -27.82 -22.04 -6.93
C LYS A 472 -28.28 -23.00 -5.85
N LYS A 473 -28.84 -24.15 -6.24
CA LYS A 473 -29.21 -25.21 -5.29
C LYS A 473 -27.98 -25.75 -4.58
N ARG A 474 -26.88 -26.02 -5.30
CA ARG A 474 -25.61 -26.49 -4.73
C ARG A 474 -25.04 -25.50 -3.71
N LEU A 475 -25.10 -24.20 -3.97
CA LEU A 475 -24.69 -23.15 -3.01
C LEU A 475 -25.46 -23.26 -1.69
N PHE A 476 -26.79 -23.31 -1.77
CA PHE A 476 -27.64 -23.39 -0.57
C PHE A 476 -27.50 -24.73 0.16
N ASP A 477 -27.39 -25.83 -0.57
CA ASP A 477 -27.14 -27.15 0.00
C ASP A 477 -25.77 -27.19 0.70
N LEU A 478 -24.74 -26.57 0.13
CA LEU A 478 -23.39 -26.55 0.68
C LEU A 478 -23.32 -25.75 1.98
N ILE A 479 -23.92 -24.56 2.01
CA ILE A 479 -24.06 -23.74 3.23
C ILE A 479 -24.82 -24.55 4.30
N GLN A 480 -25.88 -25.26 3.89
CA GLN A 480 -26.65 -26.12 4.79
C GLN A 480 -25.81 -27.27 5.36
N MET A 481 -25.10 -27.98 4.49
CA MET A 481 -24.25 -29.13 4.82
C MET A 481 -23.09 -28.76 5.75
N CYS A 482 -22.47 -27.59 5.54
CA CYS A 482 -21.36 -27.12 6.36
C CYS A 482 -21.79 -26.55 7.71
N GLU A 483 -23.10 -26.50 7.99
CA GLU A 483 -23.64 -25.85 9.20
C GLU A 483 -23.25 -24.36 9.31
N ALA A 484 -23.03 -23.71 8.16
CA ALA A 484 -22.62 -22.31 8.11
C ALA A 484 -23.82 -21.37 8.40
N GLU A 485 -23.77 -20.72 9.57
CA GLU A 485 -24.74 -19.71 10.01
C GLU A 485 -24.20 -18.29 9.82
N GLY A 486 -25.03 -17.27 10.03
CA GLY A 486 -24.63 -15.88 9.93
C GLY A 486 -24.43 -15.38 8.49
N VAL A 487 -24.96 -16.08 7.48
CA VAL A 487 -24.71 -15.77 6.06
C VAL A 487 -25.60 -14.63 5.57
N ILE A 488 -24.98 -13.62 4.98
CA ILE A 488 -25.62 -12.58 4.16
C ILE A 488 -24.89 -12.54 2.81
N PHE A 489 -25.65 -12.56 1.71
CA PHE A 489 -25.09 -12.37 0.37
C PHE A 489 -24.91 -10.89 0.06
N LEU A 490 -23.81 -10.57 -0.63
CA LEU A 490 -23.57 -9.25 -1.23
C LEU A 490 -23.57 -9.42 -2.75
N ALA A 491 -24.27 -8.55 -3.47
CA ALA A 491 -24.32 -8.57 -4.93
C ALA A 491 -24.21 -7.17 -5.54
N GLY A 492 -23.64 -7.09 -6.75
CA GLY A 492 -23.50 -5.89 -7.57
C GLY A 492 -24.38 -5.92 -8.83
N ASP A 493 -23.80 -5.52 -9.97
CA ASP A 493 -24.36 -5.49 -11.35
C ASP A 493 -25.50 -4.49 -11.60
N GLN A 494 -26.55 -4.49 -10.78
CA GLN A 494 -27.70 -3.61 -10.97
C GLN A 494 -27.45 -2.23 -10.38
N HIS A 495 -27.47 -1.18 -11.22
CA HIS A 495 -27.21 0.23 -10.86
C HIS A 495 -28.26 0.89 -9.93
N TYR A 496 -28.65 0.22 -8.85
CA TYR A 496 -29.51 0.67 -7.75
C TYR A 496 -29.23 -0.19 -6.50
N GLY A 497 -29.85 0.14 -5.37
CA GLY A 497 -29.72 -0.62 -4.12
C GLY A 497 -31.04 -1.22 -3.64
N GLU A 498 -31.03 -2.48 -3.19
CA GLU A 498 -32.17 -3.15 -2.58
C GLU A 498 -31.76 -4.27 -1.61
N VAL A 499 -32.74 -4.81 -0.87
CA VAL A 499 -32.57 -6.02 -0.08
C VAL A 499 -33.57 -7.08 -0.53
N SER A 500 -33.07 -8.29 -0.76
CA SER A 500 -33.85 -9.47 -1.09
C SER A 500 -33.85 -10.46 0.06
N ARG A 501 -34.96 -11.19 0.24
CA ARG A 501 -35.08 -12.25 1.25
C ARG A 501 -35.86 -13.44 0.70
N LEU A 502 -35.22 -14.61 0.70
CA LEU A 502 -35.82 -15.88 0.30
C LEU A 502 -36.07 -16.75 1.54
N PRO A 503 -37.34 -16.96 1.94
CA PRO A 503 -37.64 -17.64 3.19
C PRO A 503 -37.13 -19.09 3.26
N LYS A 504 -36.54 -19.45 4.42
CA LYS A 504 -36.07 -20.81 4.79
C LYS A 504 -35.02 -21.46 3.88
N ALA A 505 -34.44 -20.72 2.94
CA ALA A 505 -33.50 -21.27 1.96
C ALA A 505 -32.21 -21.85 2.55
N LEU A 506 -31.76 -21.37 3.73
CA LEU A 506 -30.54 -21.84 4.41
C LEU A 506 -30.82 -22.61 5.71
N GLY A 507 -32.08 -23.05 5.92
CA GLY A 507 -32.60 -23.45 7.24
C GLY A 507 -33.03 -22.25 8.11
N TYR A 508 -32.68 -21.05 7.65
CA TYR A 508 -33.24 -19.74 7.95
C TYR A 508 -33.36 -18.99 6.62
N ASP A 509 -33.79 -17.73 6.63
CA ASP A 509 -34.00 -16.98 5.40
C ASP A 509 -32.65 -16.61 4.76
N ALA A 510 -32.50 -16.81 3.45
CA ALA A 510 -31.38 -16.23 2.72
C ALA A 510 -31.64 -14.73 2.57
N VAL A 511 -30.69 -13.89 2.96
CA VAL A 511 -30.76 -12.44 2.81
C VAL A 511 -29.65 -11.98 1.88
N GLU A 512 -29.97 -11.09 0.94
CA GLU A 512 -29.02 -10.48 0.02
C GLU A 512 -29.12 -8.96 0.12
N PHE A 513 -27.98 -8.32 0.38
CA PHE A 513 -27.80 -6.89 0.19
C PHE A 513 -27.25 -6.68 -1.21
N MET A 514 -28.06 -6.06 -2.07
CA MET A 514 -27.66 -5.74 -3.43
C MET A 514 -27.42 -4.24 -3.51
N PHE A 515 -26.24 -3.89 -4.01
CA PHE A 515 -25.93 -2.52 -4.36
C PHE A 515 -24.91 -2.49 -5.49
N ALA A 516 -25.27 -1.78 -6.55
CA ALA A 516 -24.34 -1.37 -7.58
C ALA A 516 -24.66 0.05 -8.03
N GLY A 517 -23.64 0.83 -8.35
CA GLY A 517 -23.78 2.16 -8.92
C GLY A 517 -23.38 3.27 -7.96
N ILE A 518 -22.09 3.61 -7.98
CA ILE A 518 -21.60 4.81 -7.28
C ILE A 518 -21.62 6.08 -8.15
N ASN A 519 -21.83 5.92 -9.46
CA ASN A 519 -21.94 7.00 -10.44
C ASN A 519 -22.74 6.58 -11.70
N GLN A 520 -23.68 5.65 -11.52
CA GLN A 520 -24.57 5.10 -12.55
C GLN A 520 -25.93 4.80 -11.94
N GLU A 521 -26.97 4.83 -12.78
CA GLU A 521 -28.34 4.53 -12.37
C GLU A 521 -29.06 3.68 -13.40
N GLU A 522 -29.95 2.80 -12.93
CA GLU A 522 -30.89 2.06 -13.77
C GLU A 522 -32.28 1.99 -13.15
N GLN A 523 -33.27 1.76 -14.01
CA GLN A 523 -34.62 1.44 -13.57
C GLN A 523 -34.64 0.03 -12.97
N HIS A 524 -35.19 -0.10 -11.76
CA HIS A 524 -35.32 -1.39 -11.11
C HIS A 524 -36.27 -2.31 -11.86
N VAL A 525 -35.98 -3.61 -11.76
CA VAL A 525 -36.85 -4.66 -12.28
C VAL A 525 -37.77 -5.20 -11.21
N PHE A 526 -38.71 -6.06 -11.60
CA PHE A 526 -39.49 -6.81 -10.63
C PHE A 526 -38.57 -7.80 -9.89
N ASN A 527 -38.75 -7.90 -8.58
CA ASN A 527 -38.08 -8.90 -7.76
C ASN A 527 -39.07 -9.38 -6.69
N SER A 528 -39.49 -10.64 -6.83
CA SER A 528 -40.44 -11.29 -5.93
C SER A 528 -39.93 -11.44 -4.50
N HIS A 529 -38.61 -11.31 -4.31
CA HIS A 529 -37.93 -11.44 -3.02
C HIS A 529 -37.57 -10.09 -2.38
N ARG A 530 -37.84 -8.95 -3.04
CA ARG A 530 -37.53 -7.62 -2.49
C ARG A 530 -38.31 -7.35 -1.20
N VAL A 531 -37.60 -6.93 -0.16
CA VAL A 531 -38.16 -6.61 1.18
C VAL A 531 -37.83 -5.19 1.65
N SER A 532 -37.21 -4.37 0.80
CA SER A 532 -36.88 -2.97 1.08
C SER A 532 -37.47 -2.01 0.03
N PRO A 533 -37.46 -0.70 0.31
CA PRO A 533 -37.44 0.31 -0.75
C PRO A 533 -36.24 0.12 -1.68
N VAL A 534 -36.23 0.82 -2.82
CA VAL A 534 -35.11 0.81 -3.76
C VAL A 534 -34.38 2.15 -3.70
N ALA A 535 -33.05 2.12 -3.57
CA ALA A 535 -32.18 3.28 -3.63
C ALA A 535 -31.75 3.54 -5.09
N HIS A 536 -32.06 4.72 -5.62
CA HIS A 536 -31.91 5.05 -7.05
C HIS A 536 -31.01 6.27 -7.34
N ALA A 537 -30.26 6.77 -6.35
CA ALA A 537 -29.45 7.94 -6.60
C ALA A 537 -28.29 7.61 -7.56
N LEU A 538 -28.10 8.45 -8.58
CA LEU A 538 -26.99 8.35 -9.55
C LEU A 538 -25.64 8.16 -8.87
N ASN A 539 -25.40 8.95 -7.81
CA ASN A 539 -24.23 8.80 -6.95
C ASN A 539 -24.71 8.27 -5.60
N SER A 540 -24.45 7.01 -5.32
CA SER A 540 -24.83 6.37 -4.06
C SER A 540 -23.62 5.84 -3.30
N TYR A 541 -23.71 5.78 -1.98
CA TYR A 541 -22.71 5.14 -1.14
C TYR A 541 -23.39 4.39 0.03
N PRO A 542 -23.40 3.05 0.03
CA PRO A 542 -23.89 2.27 1.16
C PRO A 542 -22.84 1.93 2.21
N LEU A 543 -23.31 1.88 3.45
CA LEU A 543 -22.59 1.40 4.61
C LEU A 543 -23.32 0.20 5.21
N ILE A 544 -22.55 -0.82 5.58
CA ILE A 544 -23.01 -1.94 6.39
C ILE A 544 -22.43 -1.75 7.79
N ASP A 545 -23.26 -1.50 8.79
CA ASP A 545 -22.84 -1.43 10.19
C ASP A 545 -23.15 -2.76 10.90
N ILE A 546 -22.20 -3.23 11.71
CA ILE A 546 -22.34 -4.44 12.52
C ILE A 546 -22.34 -4.03 13.99
N GLN A 547 -23.47 -4.26 14.66
CA GLN A 547 -23.58 -4.16 16.10
C GLN A 547 -23.40 -5.56 16.70
N TRP A 548 -22.20 -5.85 17.19
CA TRP A 548 -21.85 -7.15 17.78
C TRP A 548 -22.50 -7.41 19.13
N GLN A 549 -22.60 -6.37 19.96
CA GLN A 549 -23.12 -6.46 21.33
C GLN A 549 -24.53 -5.85 21.42
N PRO A 550 -25.42 -6.43 22.26
CA PRO A 550 -26.72 -5.82 22.50
C PRO A 550 -26.57 -4.44 23.15
N SER A 551 -27.45 -3.50 22.79
CA SER A 551 -27.70 -2.29 23.56
C SER A 551 -28.95 -2.47 24.43
N GLU A 552 -29.33 -1.44 25.20
CA GLU A 552 -30.56 -1.47 26.00
C GLU A 552 -31.83 -1.67 25.14
N ILE A 553 -31.80 -1.23 23.88
CA ILE A 553 -32.96 -1.21 22.99
C ILE A 553 -32.81 -2.11 21.75
N ASP A 554 -31.57 -2.45 21.36
CA ASP A 554 -31.30 -3.17 20.13
C ASP A 554 -30.50 -4.47 20.37
N PRO A 555 -31.02 -5.64 19.94
CA PRO A 555 -30.19 -6.84 19.86
C PRO A 555 -29.07 -6.72 18.80
N PRO A 556 -28.04 -7.59 18.86
CA PRO A 556 -26.99 -7.66 17.84
C PRO A 556 -27.56 -7.82 16.44
N HIS A 557 -27.04 -7.05 15.49
CA HIS A 557 -27.59 -6.98 14.14
C HIS A 557 -26.57 -6.47 13.12
N VAL A 558 -26.90 -6.70 11.84
CA VAL A 558 -26.27 -6.06 10.69
C VAL A 558 -27.27 -5.06 10.09
N MET A 559 -26.82 -3.85 9.76
CA MET A 559 -27.64 -2.79 9.20
C MET A 559 -27.05 -2.31 7.88
N LEU A 560 -27.80 -2.43 6.78
CA LEU A 560 -27.49 -1.76 5.52
C LEU A 560 -28.12 -0.38 5.51
N ARG A 561 -27.35 0.65 5.17
CA ARG A 561 -27.85 2.01 4.90
C ARG A 561 -27.26 2.52 3.60
N CYS A 562 -28.09 2.89 2.64
CA CYS A 562 -27.66 3.50 1.38
C CYS A 562 -28.04 4.97 1.35
N TYR A 563 -27.09 5.81 0.97
CA TYR A 563 -27.23 7.26 0.91
C TYR A 563 -26.96 7.78 -0.49
N ASP A 564 -27.64 8.85 -0.86
CA ASP A 564 -27.25 9.71 -1.98
C ASP A 564 -25.96 10.47 -1.60
N ALA A 565 -24.90 10.29 -2.38
CA ALA A 565 -23.59 10.88 -2.11
C ALA A 565 -23.56 12.40 -2.31
N ASP A 566 -24.41 12.96 -3.18
CA ASP A 566 -24.48 14.39 -3.43
C ASP A 566 -25.21 15.10 -2.29
N THR A 567 -26.34 14.56 -1.86
CA THR A 567 -27.22 15.21 -0.86
C THR A 567 -27.03 14.70 0.57
N ASN A 568 -26.32 13.59 0.73
CA ASN A 568 -26.17 12.84 1.99
C ASN A 568 -27.51 12.36 2.60
N LYS A 569 -28.55 12.22 1.77
CA LYS A 569 -29.87 11.75 2.21
C LYS A 569 -29.93 10.23 2.20
N LEU A 570 -30.50 9.67 3.26
CA LEU A 570 -30.76 8.23 3.36
C LEU A 570 -31.84 7.82 2.35
N ALA A 571 -31.52 6.87 1.47
CA ALA A 571 -32.41 6.32 0.45
C ALA A 571 -32.95 4.94 0.82
N LEU A 572 -32.15 4.13 1.53
CA LEU A 572 -32.53 2.79 1.98
C LEU A 572 -31.93 2.52 3.36
N SER A 573 -32.70 1.89 4.25
CA SER A 573 -32.21 1.31 5.49
C SER A 573 -32.86 -0.04 5.72
N TYR A 574 -32.07 -1.06 6.05
CA TYR A 574 -32.59 -2.40 6.33
C TYR A 574 -31.74 -3.12 7.37
N ARG A 575 -32.40 -3.75 8.35
CA ARG A 575 -31.77 -4.42 9.49
C ARG A 575 -32.00 -5.93 9.41
N VAL A 576 -30.97 -6.69 9.77
CA VAL A 576 -31.03 -8.14 9.97
C VAL A 576 -30.47 -8.47 11.34
N ASN A 577 -31.29 -9.04 12.24
CA ASN A 577 -30.80 -9.42 13.56
C ASN A 577 -30.00 -10.73 13.49
N PHE A 578 -28.99 -10.88 14.34
CA PHE A 578 -28.18 -12.11 14.37
C PHE A 578 -29.03 -13.36 14.65
N SER A 579 -30.09 -13.22 15.45
CA SER A 579 -31.05 -14.30 15.73
C SER A 579 -31.85 -14.77 14.51
N GLU A 580 -31.92 -13.96 13.44
CA GLU A 580 -32.57 -14.34 12.18
C GLU A 580 -31.65 -15.16 11.26
N LEU A 581 -30.34 -15.15 11.54
CA LEU A 581 -29.30 -15.80 10.73
C LEU A 581 -28.83 -17.13 11.34
N GLN A 582 -29.69 -17.76 12.14
CA GLN A 582 -29.43 -19.01 12.84
C GLN A 582 -30.52 -20.02 12.54
N ARG A 583 -30.16 -21.30 12.49
CA ARG A 583 -31.13 -22.37 12.26
C ARG A 583 -32.03 -22.50 13.48
N VAL A 584 -33.32 -22.71 13.21
CA VAL A 584 -34.27 -23.05 14.27
C VAL A 584 -33.91 -24.44 14.80
N GLN A 585 -33.44 -24.54 16.05
CA GLN A 585 -33.23 -25.83 16.69
C GLN A 585 -34.54 -26.62 16.69
N GLN A 586 -34.59 -27.73 15.93
CA GLN A 586 -35.66 -28.70 16.07
C GLN A 586 -35.57 -29.29 17.48
N ARG A 587 -36.50 -28.91 18.36
CA ARG A 587 -36.65 -29.57 19.67
C ARG A 587 -36.81 -31.07 19.39
N LYS A 588 -35.83 -31.89 19.82
CA LYS A 588 -36.00 -33.34 19.87
C LYS A 588 -37.31 -33.62 20.60
N PRO A 589 -38.22 -34.44 20.05
CA PRO A 589 -39.45 -34.77 20.77
C PRO A 589 -39.05 -35.38 22.11
N VAL A 590 -39.44 -34.71 23.18
CA VAL A 590 -39.33 -35.23 24.54
C VAL A 590 -40.06 -36.56 24.53
N GLY A 591 -39.31 -37.66 24.66
CA GLY A 591 -39.86 -39.00 24.73
C GLY A 591 -40.98 -39.01 25.78
N LYS A 592 -42.20 -39.35 25.35
CA LYS A 592 -43.31 -39.55 26.27
C LYS A 592 -42.99 -40.79 27.11
N LYS A 593 -42.69 -40.51 28.39
CA LYS A 593 -42.75 -41.34 29.60
C LYS A 593 -42.11 -42.72 29.58
#